data_AF-A0A8T6USN0-F1
#
_entry.id   AF-A0A8T6USN0-F1
#
_cell.length_a   1.000
_cell.length_b   1.000
_cell.length_c   1.000
_cell.angle_alpha   90.00
_cell.angle_beta   90.00
_cell.angle_gamma   90.00
#
_symmetry.space_group_name_H-M   'P 1'
#
loop_
_entity.id
_entity.type
_entity.pdbx_description
1 polymer ?
#
loop_
_entity_poly.entity_id
_entity_poly.type
_entity_poly.pdbx_seq_one_letter_code
_entity_poly.pdbx_strand_id
1 'polypeptide(L)'
;FGIGAGWKKNEYIAYGYPFPSPAVRIAQLKEAVTIIKKMWTEEKPSYKGKYYEIREALCEPKPVQKPHPPIWIGGEGEKLTLRVVAELADGSNWYGTPEHFAHKLRVLESHCAKVGRSFDEIKKSWIGELFLLPKGSNVRSNIEKYLAWMHDPEGSKAPREYEKYVHRNIAGTPDECISKIKEYVKL
;
A
#
# COMPACT_ATOMS: atom_id res chain seq x y z
N PHE A 1 -2.56 -11.89 2.87
CA PHE A 1 -1.85 -11.02 3.83
C PHE A 1 -1.32 -9.79 3.10
N GLY A 2 -0.91 -8.74 3.82
CA GLY A 2 -0.33 -7.53 3.24
C GLY A 2 1.13 -7.34 3.63
N ILE A 3 1.96 -6.87 2.69
CA ILE A 3 3.39 -6.63 2.90
C ILE A 3 3.85 -5.38 2.13
N GLY A 4 4.89 -4.71 2.62
CA GLY A 4 5.50 -3.56 1.94
C GLY A 4 7.00 -3.50 2.19
N ALA A 5 7.69 -2.58 1.51
CA ALA A 5 9.15 -2.46 1.58
C ALA A 5 9.67 -1.69 2.81
N GLY A 6 8.78 -1.29 3.73
CA GLY A 6 9.11 -0.44 4.86
C GLY A 6 9.46 1.01 4.49
N TRP A 7 8.89 1.96 5.22
CA TRP A 7 9.06 3.40 4.91
C TRP A 7 9.54 4.23 6.10
N LYS A 8 9.28 3.79 7.34
CA LYS A 8 9.55 4.56 8.55
C LYS A 8 10.92 4.23 9.14
N LYS A 9 11.91 5.07 8.82
CA LYS A 9 13.31 4.91 9.27
C LYS A 9 13.44 4.71 10.78
N ASN A 10 12.68 5.46 11.58
CA ASN A 10 12.78 5.40 13.04
C ASN A 10 12.40 4.02 13.59
N GLU A 11 11.42 3.33 12.97
CA GLU A 11 11.06 1.97 13.37
C GLU A 11 12.18 0.99 13.02
N TYR A 12 12.77 1.09 11.83
CA TYR A 12 13.93 0.26 11.46
C TYR A 12 15.06 0.37 12.47
N ILE A 13 15.42 1.61 12.84
CA ILE A 13 16.48 1.87 13.82
C ILE A 13 16.11 1.32 15.19
N ALA A 14 14.86 1.50 15.63
CA ALA A 14 14.40 0.99 16.92
C ALA A 14 14.47 -0.55 17.01
N TYR A 15 14.26 -1.26 15.91
CA TYR A 15 14.41 -2.72 15.83
C TYR A 15 15.85 -3.18 15.53
N GLY A 16 16.83 -2.26 15.46
CA GLY A 16 18.23 -2.59 15.20
C GLY A 16 18.54 -2.94 13.74
N TYR A 17 17.64 -2.63 12.81
CA TYR A 17 17.84 -2.90 11.38
C TYR A 17 18.53 -1.73 10.65
N PRO A 18 19.42 -2.01 9.68
CA PRO A 18 19.87 -0.98 8.77
C PRO A 18 18.69 -0.46 7.94
N PHE A 19 18.71 0.82 7.55
CA PHE A 19 17.72 1.42 6.67
C PHE A 19 18.31 1.68 5.27
N PRO A 20 18.45 0.65 4.42
CA PRO A 20 19.06 0.79 3.10
C PRO A 20 18.15 1.61 2.18
N SER A 21 18.65 1.98 0.99
CA SER A 21 17.89 2.82 0.05
C SER A 21 16.54 2.18 -0.35
N PRO A 22 15.54 2.98 -0.76
CA PRO A 22 14.25 2.44 -1.20
C PRO A 22 14.38 1.39 -2.30
N ALA A 23 15.31 1.57 -3.25
CA ALA A 23 15.55 0.61 -4.32
C ALA A 23 16.00 -0.77 -3.80
N VAL A 24 16.89 -0.78 -2.80
CA VAL A 24 17.34 -2.02 -2.14
C VAL A 24 16.18 -2.68 -1.41
N ARG A 25 15.40 -1.93 -0.63
CA ARG A 25 14.27 -2.50 0.13
C ARG A 25 13.17 -3.05 -0.78
N ILE A 26 12.89 -2.41 -1.91
CA ILE A 26 11.90 -2.92 -2.88
C ILE A 26 12.43 -4.18 -3.59
N ALA A 27 13.73 -4.25 -3.87
CA ALA A 27 14.33 -5.46 -4.42
C ALA A 27 14.28 -6.62 -3.41
N GLN A 28 14.59 -6.35 -2.14
CA GLN A 28 14.40 -7.31 -1.03
C GLN A 28 12.94 -7.79 -0.95
N LEU A 29 11.97 -6.87 -1.01
CA LEU A 29 10.55 -7.23 -1.02
C LEU A 29 10.21 -8.19 -2.17
N LYS A 30 10.70 -7.93 -3.39
CA LYS A 30 10.48 -8.80 -4.56
C LYS A 30 11.01 -10.22 -4.31
N GLU A 31 12.24 -10.34 -3.82
CA GLU A 31 12.83 -11.65 -3.50
C GLU A 31 12.05 -12.36 -2.39
N ALA A 32 11.69 -11.66 -1.32
CA ALA A 32 10.92 -12.21 -0.21
C ALA A 32 9.56 -12.74 -0.66
N VAL A 33 8.79 -11.98 -1.45
CA VAL A 33 7.49 -12.43 -1.98
C VAL A 33 7.65 -13.63 -2.91
N THR A 34 8.70 -13.64 -3.74
CA THR A 34 9.01 -14.79 -4.61
C THR A 34 9.26 -16.06 -3.78
N ILE A 35 10.10 -15.96 -2.75
CA ILE A 35 10.40 -17.06 -1.83
C ILE A 35 9.14 -17.53 -1.10
N ILE A 36 8.33 -16.61 -0.59
CA ILE A 36 7.08 -16.94 0.11
C ILE A 36 6.15 -17.75 -0.80
N LYS A 37 5.95 -17.31 -2.07
CA LYS A 37 5.13 -18.06 -3.03
C LYS A 37 5.70 -19.47 -3.25
N LYS A 38 7.01 -19.59 -3.50
CA LYS A 38 7.68 -20.89 -3.66
C LYS A 38 7.49 -21.80 -2.44
N MET A 39 7.70 -21.27 -1.23
CA MET A 39 7.52 -22.03 0.02
C MET A 39 6.12 -22.57 0.21
N TRP A 40 5.11 -21.87 -0.32
CA TRP A 40 3.72 -22.32 -0.23
C TRP A 40 3.28 -23.27 -1.34
N THR A 41 3.95 -23.25 -2.50
CA THR A 41 3.52 -24.01 -3.68
C THR A 41 4.44 -25.18 -4.02
N GLU A 42 5.66 -25.22 -3.51
CA GLU A 42 6.67 -26.24 -3.83
C GLU A 42 7.03 -27.08 -2.60
N GLU A 43 7.38 -28.34 -2.80
CA GLU A 43 7.73 -29.27 -1.72
C GLU A 43 9.07 -28.89 -1.06
N LYS A 44 10.11 -28.69 -1.87
CA LYS A 44 11.48 -28.35 -1.45
C LYS A 44 12.03 -27.16 -2.26
N PRO A 45 11.48 -25.96 -2.07
CA PRO A 45 11.89 -24.78 -2.83
C PRO A 45 13.36 -24.44 -2.61
N SER A 46 14.03 -24.05 -3.69
CA SER A 46 15.32 -23.39 -3.65
C SER A 46 15.23 -22.06 -4.40
N TYR A 47 15.98 -21.07 -3.94
CA TYR A 47 16.04 -19.74 -4.52
C TYR A 47 17.37 -19.11 -4.18
N LYS A 48 18.02 -18.46 -5.15
CA LYS A 48 19.26 -17.72 -4.94
C LYS A 48 19.13 -16.33 -5.57
N GLY A 49 18.79 -15.36 -4.73
CA GLY A 49 18.71 -13.96 -5.09
C GLY A 49 19.97 -13.20 -4.68
N LYS A 50 19.91 -11.89 -4.81
CA LYS A 50 20.96 -10.98 -4.36
C LYS A 50 20.93 -10.79 -2.84
N TYR A 51 19.74 -10.84 -2.24
CA TYR A 51 19.55 -10.54 -0.82
C TYR A 51 19.21 -11.77 0.01
N TYR A 52 18.51 -12.74 -0.59
CA TYR A 52 18.08 -13.96 0.10
C TYR A 52 18.43 -15.22 -0.68
N GLU A 53 18.82 -16.26 0.05
CA GLU A 53 19.08 -17.59 -0.48
C GLU A 53 18.38 -18.63 0.41
N ILE A 54 17.67 -19.57 -0.21
CA ILE A 54 17.12 -20.76 0.43
C ILE A 54 17.50 -22.00 -0.39
N ARG A 55 17.76 -23.11 0.29
CA ARG A 55 18.11 -24.39 -0.32
C ARG A 55 17.22 -25.48 0.25
N GLU A 56 16.41 -26.09 -0.62
CA GLU A 56 15.47 -27.17 -0.29
C GLU A 56 14.66 -26.88 1.00
N ALA A 57 14.22 -25.64 1.16
CA ALA A 57 13.66 -25.16 2.42
C ALA A 57 12.23 -25.66 2.64
N LEU A 58 12.08 -26.59 3.57
CA LEU A 58 10.77 -27.15 3.93
C LEU A 58 9.88 -26.09 4.61
N CYS A 59 8.65 -26.00 4.14
CA CYS A 59 7.61 -25.16 4.73
C CYS A 59 6.34 -25.99 4.83
N GLU A 60 6.07 -26.57 5.99
CA GLU A 60 4.86 -27.35 6.27
C GLU A 60 4.24 -26.92 7.61
N PRO A 61 2.91 -26.96 7.75
CA PRO A 61 1.93 -27.30 6.71
C PRO A 61 1.80 -26.19 5.64
N LYS A 62 1.51 -26.57 4.39
CA LYS A 62 1.12 -25.60 3.35
C LYS A 62 -0.16 -24.84 3.73
N PRO A 63 -0.35 -23.60 3.23
CA PRO A 63 -1.62 -22.91 3.38
C PRO A 63 -2.81 -23.71 2.86
N VAL A 64 -3.95 -23.57 3.53
CA VAL A 64 -5.24 -24.19 3.12
C VAL A 64 -5.71 -23.62 1.78
N GLN A 65 -5.56 -22.30 1.56
CA GLN A 65 -5.94 -21.64 0.31
C GLN A 65 -4.98 -21.99 -0.83
N LYS A 66 -5.53 -22.34 -2.00
CA LYS A 66 -4.75 -22.70 -3.21
C LYS A 66 -4.89 -21.62 -4.30
N PRO A 67 -3.82 -21.35 -5.08
CA PRO A 67 -2.46 -21.90 -4.92
C PRO A 67 -1.77 -21.38 -3.65
N HIS A 68 -2.13 -20.19 -3.18
CA HIS A 68 -1.71 -19.60 -1.91
C HIS A 68 -2.72 -18.53 -1.46
N PRO A 69 -2.67 -18.06 -0.21
CA PRO A 69 -3.42 -16.88 0.22
C PRO A 69 -3.08 -15.64 -0.64
N PRO A 70 -4.04 -14.74 -0.93
CA PRO A 70 -3.76 -13.53 -1.69
C PRO A 70 -2.70 -12.64 -1.04
N ILE A 71 -1.75 -12.16 -1.84
CA ILE A 71 -0.65 -11.31 -1.43
C ILE A 71 -0.94 -9.86 -1.86
N TRP A 72 -1.07 -8.98 -0.88
CA TRP A 72 -1.26 -7.55 -1.11
C TRP A 72 0.06 -6.82 -0.92
N ILE A 73 0.44 -5.99 -1.90
CA ILE A 73 1.64 -5.15 -1.81
C ILE A 73 1.25 -3.69 -1.61
N GLY A 74 1.78 -3.10 -0.54
CA GLY A 74 1.60 -1.70 -0.20
C GLY A 74 2.64 -0.79 -0.86
N GLY A 75 2.19 0.28 -1.50
CA GLY A 75 3.02 1.38 -1.99
C GLY A 75 2.80 1.75 -3.46
N GLU A 76 3.20 2.97 -3.81
CA GLU A 76 2.85 3.65 -5.07
C GLU A 76 4.07 4.07 -5.90
N GLY A 77 5.25 3.53 -5.57
CA GLY A 77 6.49 3.83 -6.27
C GLY A 77 6.43 3.40 -7.74
N GLU A 78 6.39 4.37 -8.66
CA GLU A 78 6.08 4.13 -10.08
C GLU A 78 7.06 3.19 -10.76
N LYS A 79 8.36 3.37 -10.54
CA LYS A 79 9.38 2.62 -11.28
C LYS A 79 9.59 1.20 -10.74
N LEU A 80 9.46 1.02 -9.42
CA LEU A 80 9.88 -0.20 -8.74
C LEU A 80 8.72 -0.90 -8.05
N THR A 81 8.00 -0.24 -7.13
CA THR A 81 6.93 -0.88 -6.36
C THR A 81 5.81 -1.36 -7.25
N LEU A 82 5.26 -0.51 -8.12
CA LEU A 82 4.17 -0.90 -9.03
C LEU A 82 4.60 -1.97 -10.05
N ARG A 83 5.89 -2.02 -10.40
CA ARG A 83 6.44 -3.14 -11.19
C ARG A 83 6.38 -4.45 -10.41
N VAL A 84 6.78 -4.45 -9.13
CA VAL A 84 6.69 -5.64 -8.27
C VAL A 84 5.24 -6.06 -8.06
N VAL A 85 4.31 -5.10 -7.93
CA VAL A 85 2.87 -5.39 -7.87
C VAL A 85 2.42 -6.13 -9.13
N ALA A 86 2.74 -5.60 -10.32
CA ALA A 86 2.40 -6.23 -11.60
C ALA A 86 2.94 -7.66 -11.70
N GLU A 87 4.20 -7.87 -11.27
CA GLU A 87 4.87 -9.18 -11.36
C GLU A 87 4.35 -10.22 -10.37
N LEU A 88 4.00 -9.83 -9.13
CA LEU A 88 3.89 -10.81 -8.03
C LEU A 88 2.60 -10.73 -7.20
N ALA A 89 1.92 -9.59 -7.16
CA ALA A 89 0.84 -9.35 -6.19
C ALA A 89 -0.54 -9.78 -6.71
N ASP A 90 -1.42 -10.20 -5.81
CA ASP A 90 -2.85 -10.43 -6.07
C ASP A 90 -3.68 -9.19 -5.75
N GLY A 91 -3.11 -8.27 -4.96
CA GLY A 91 -3.73 -6.98 -4.70
C GLY A 91 -2.73 -5.88 -4.40
N SER A 92 -3.21 -4.65 -4.51
CA SER A 92 -2.43 -3.44 -4.28
C SER A 92 -3.13 -2.48 -3.34
N ASN A 93 -2.35 -1.76 -2.55
CA ASN A 93 -2.86 -0.79 -1.59
C ASN A 93 -1.99 0.47 -1.58
N TRP A 94 -2.60 1.63 -1.82
CA TRP A 94 -1.95 2.93 -1.67
C TRP A 94 -2.98 4.05 -1.44
N TYR A 95 -2.49 5.21 -1.03
CA TYR A 95 -3.30 6.40 -0.77
C TYR A 95 -3.19 7.39 -1.94
N GLY A 96 -4.01 8.44 -1.92
CA GLY A 96 -3.89 9.54 -2.88
C GLY A 96 -5.23 10.17 -3.17
N THR A 97 -5.22 11.33 -3.82
CA THR A 97 -6.44 11.95 -4.37
C THR A 97 -6.95 11.10 -5.54
N PRO A 98 -8.19 11.28 -6.02
CA PRO A 98 -8.69 10.58 -7.20
C PRO A 98 -7.76 10.73 -8.41
N GLU A 99 -7.22 11.92 -8.65
CA GLU A 99 -6.32 12.21 -9.78
C GLU A 99 -4.99 11.44 -9.65
N HIS A 100 -4.39 11.48 -8.46
CA HIS A 100 -3.17 10.73 -8.19
C HIS A 100 -3.40 9.23 -8.27
N PHE A 101 -4.51 8.74 -7.72
CA PHE A 101 -4.86 7.32 -7.76
C PHE A 101 -5.04 6.85 -9.21
N ALA A 102 -5.79 7.60 -10.02
CA ALA A 102 -5.98 7.33 -11.45
C ALA A 102 -4.64 7.30 -12.21
N HIS A 103 -3.73 8.23 -11.89
CA HIS A 103 -2.38 8.23 -12.46
C HIS A 103 -1.60 6.96 -12.09
N LYS A 104 -1.61 6.54 -10.82
CA LYS A 104 -0.94 5.30 -10.39
C LYS A 104 -1.56 4.05 -11.00
N LEU A 105 -2.87 4.03 -11.23
CA LEU A 105 -3.54 2.94 -11.93
C LEU A 105 -3.01 2.80 -13.37
N ARG A 106 -2.89 3.89 -14.12
CA ARG A 106 -2.28 3.88 -15.48
C ARG A 106 -0.83 3.40 -15.47
N VAL A 107 -0.05 3.80 -14.46
CA VAL A 107 1.33 3.31 -14.31
C VAL A 107 1.35 1.80 -14.03
N LEU A 108 0.48 1.31 -13.16
CA LEU A 108 0.36 -0.12 -12.89
C LEU A 108 -0.06 -0.90 -14.14
N GLU A 109 -1.04 -0.40 -14.89
CA GLU A 109 -1.49 -0.98 -16.16
C GLU A 109 -0.32 -1.07 -17.16
N SER A 110 0.50 -0.02 -17.29
CA SER A 110 1.70 -0.05 -18.13
C SER A 110 2.70 -1.12 -17.71
N HIS A 111 2.87 -1.37 -16.41
CA HIS A 111 3.72 -2.48 -15.94
C HIS A 111 3.10 -3.83 -16.20
N CYS A 112 1.78 -3.98 -16.02
CA CYS A 112 1.04 -5.21 -16.33
C CYS A 112 1.23 -5.59 -17.81
N ALA A 113 1.09 -4.63 -18.72
CA ALA A 113 1.33 -4.83 -20.15
C ALA A 113 2.76 -5.29 -20.46
N LYS A 114 3.77 -4.72 -19.78
CA LYS A 114 5.19 -5.10 -19.96
C LYS A 114 5.51 -6.52 -19.49
N VAL A 115 4.79 -7.02 -18.49
CA VAL A 115 5.00 -8.37 -17.94
C VAL A 115 4.01 -9.40 -18.48
N GLY A 116 3.14 -9.00 -19.42
CA GLY A 116 2.16 -9.89 -20.05
C GLY A 116 1.05 -10.37 -19.12
N ARG A 117 0.68 -9.58 -18.11
CA ARG A 117 -0.36 -9.90 -17.12
C ARG A 117 -1.57 -8.99 -17.28
N SER A 118 -2.78 -9.51 -17.06
CA SER A 118 -3.97 -8.68 -17.06
C SER A 118 -3.98 -7.75 -15.84
N PHE A 119 -4.31 -6.47 -16.08
CA PHE A 119 -4.49 -5.49 -15.02
C PHE A 119 -5.61 -5.90 -14.04
N ASP A 120 -6.63 -6.61 -14.52
CA ASP A 120 -7.82 -6.99 -13.72
C ASP A 120 -7.58 -8.16 -12.76
N GLU A 121 -6.49 -8.91 -12.96
CA GLU A 121 -6.06 -9.94 -12.00
C GLU A 121 -5.63 -9.36 -10.65
N ILE A 122 -5.33 -8.06 -10.60
CA ILE A 122 -4.83 -7.38 -9.40
C ILE A 122 -5.99 -6.59 -8.78
N LYS A 123 -6.39 -6.95 -7.56
CA LYS A 123 -7.38 -6.16 -6.80
C LYS A 123 -6.74 -4.83 -6.36
N LYS A 124 -7.44 -3.72 -6.54
CA LYS A 124 -6.94 -2.40 -6.11
C LYS A 124 -7.71 -1.93 -4.90
N SER A 125 -7.01 -1.35 -3.94
CA SER A 125 -7.60 -0.76 -2.74
C SER A 125 -6.98 0.61 -2.46
N TRP A 126 -7.82 1.51 -1.99
CA TRP A 126 -7.42 2.82 -1.51
C TRP A 126 -7.32 2.81 0.02
N ILE A 127 -6.33 3.51 0.58
CA ILE A 127 -6.21 3.74 2.02
C ILE A 127 -6.16 5.23 2.32
N GLY A 128 -6.92 5.67 3.33
CA GLY A 128 -6.92 7.04 3.83
C GLY A 128 -7.83 7.19 5.04
N GLU A 129 -7.94 8.40 5.56
CA GLU A 129 -8.80 8.69 6.69
C GLU A 129 -10.25 8.94 6.23
N LEU A 130 -11.22 8.43 7.00
CA LEU A 130 -12.64 8.74 6.88
C LEU A 130 -13.06 9.58 8.09
N PHE A 131 -13.45 10.83 7.86
CA PHE A 131 -13.98 11.73 8.89
C PHE A 131 -15.46 12.01 8.61
N LEU A 132 -16.34 11.22 9.23
CA LEU A 132 -17.78 11.27 8.98
C LEU A 132 -18.53 12.04 10.08
N LEU A 133 -19.30 13.04 9.70
CA LEU A 133 -20.13 13.86 10.59
C LEU A 133 -21.62 13.74 10.25
N PRO A 134 -22.54 13.83 11.21
CA PRO A 134 -23.98 13.89 10.92
C PRO A 134 -24.36 15.07 10.01
N LYS A 135 -25.47 14.95 9.28
CA LYS A 135 -26.05 16.08 8.52
C LYS A 135 -26.37 17.24 9.47
N GLY A 136 -26.14 18.47 9.01
CA GLY A 136 -26.31 19.69 9.81
C GLY A 136 -25.12 20.05 10.71
N SER A 137 -24.07 19.23 10.76
CA SER A 137 -22.83 19.55 11.48
C SER A 137 -22.08 20.70 10.83
N ASN A 138 -21.41 21.54 11.62
CA ASN A 138 -20.41 22.46 11.10
C ASN A 138 -19.12 21.67 10.75
N VAL A 139 -19.04 21.17 9.52
CA VAL A 139 -17.95 20.30 9.04
C VAL A 139 -16.58 20.95 9.25
N ARG A 140 -16.44 22.21 8.80
CA ARG A 140 -15.17 22.93 8.90
C ARG A 140 -14.68 23.07 10.32
N SER A 141 -15.53 23.57 11.23
CA SER A 141 -15.15 23.76 12.63
C SER A 141 -14.76 22.45 13.32
N ASN A 142 -15.46 21.34 13.02
CA ASN A 142 -15.15 20.04 13.61
C ASN A 142 -13.80 19.48 13.12
N ILE A 143 -13.53 19.61 11.82
CA ILE A 143 -12.25 19.17 11.25
C ILE A 143 -11.12 20.05 11.78
N GLU A 144 -11.27 21.37 11.81
CA GLU A 144 -10.25 22.28 12.38
C GLU A 144 -9.93 21.94 13.85
N LYS A 145 -10.95 21.62 14.67
CA LYS A 145 -10.74 21.14 16.05
C LYS A 145 -9.98 19.81 16.10
N TYR A 146 -10.32 18.85 15.24
CA TYR A 146 -9.60 17.58 15.16
C TYR A 146 -8.15 17.77 14.73
N LEU A 147 -7.89 18.62 13.72
CA LEU A 147 -6.55 18.90 13.25
C LEU A 147 -5.71 19.63 14.31
N ALA A 148 -6.32 20.50 15.11
CA ALA A 148 -5.69 21.13 16.27
C ALA A 148 -5.38 20.11 17.38
N TRP A 149 -6.29 19.18 17.68
CA TRP A 149 -6.05 18.11 18.66
C TRP A 149 -4.96 17.14 18.23
N MET A 150 -4.88 16.83 16.93
CA MET A 150 -3.82 16.00 16.35
C MET A 150 -2.47 16.72 16.22
N HIS A 151 -2.44 18.03 16.44
CA HIS A 151 -1.19 18.79 16.38
C HIS A 151 -0.32 18.40 17.58
N ASP A 152 0.77 17.70 17.27
CA ASP A 152 1.82 17.33 18.21
C ASP A 152 2.60 18.58 18.66
N PRO A 153 2.50 19.00 19.94
CA PRO A 153 3.23 20.16 20.45
C PRO A 153 4.76 19.99 20.40
N GLU A 154 5.27 18.76 20.28
CA GLU A 154 6.71 18.45 20.25
C GLU A 154 7.32 18.51 18.84
N GLY A 155 6.57 19.00 17.83
CA GLY A 155 7.17 19.65 16.66
C GLY A 155 7.66 18.74 15.52
N SER A 156 7.15 17.52 15.38
CA SER A 156 7.57 16.64 14.27
C SER A 156 6.77 16.81 12.96
N LYS A 157 5.60 17.47 13.00
CA LYS A 157 4.70 17.58 11.83
C LYS A 157 4.13 18.99 11.70
N ALA A 158 4.21 19.55 10.48
CA ALA A 158 3.56 20.80 10.14
C ALA A 158 2.05 20.74 10.43
N PRO A 159 1.43 21.87 10.85
CA PRO A 159 -0.02 21.95 11.01
C PRO A 159 -0.72 21.46 9.75
N ARG A 160 -1.67 20.53 9.90
CA ARG A 160 -2.50 20.09 8.78
C ARG A 160 -3.53 21.18 8.50
N GLU A 161 -3.47 21.77 7.32
CA GLU A 161 -4.48 22.73 6.86
C GLU A 161 -5.76 21.98 6.47
N TYR A 162 -6.92 22.59 6.78
CA TYR A 162 -8.24 22.05 6.46
C TYR A 162 -8.35 21.65 4.98
N GLU A 163 -8.03 22.55 4.05
CA GLU A 163 -8.17 22.30 2.60
C GLU A 163 -7.33 21.10 2.14
N LYS A 164 -6.08 21.00 2.61
CA LYS A 164 -5.21 19.86 2.29
C LYS A 164 -5.75 18.56 2.88
N TYR A 165 -6.31 18.62 4.09
CA TYR A 165 -6.90 17.46 4.75
C TYR A 165 -8.12 16.93 4.00
N VAL A 166 -9.10 17.79 3.71
CA VAL A 166 -10.33 17.40 3.02
C VAL A 166 -10.07 17.08 1.55
N HIS A 167 -9.02 17.62 0.93
CA HIS A 167 -8.62 17.23 -0.42
C HIS A 167 -8.00 15.82 -0.46
N ARG A 168 -7.19 15.44 0.54
CA ARG A 168 -6.53 14.12 0.58
C ARG A 168 -7.39 12.99 1.14
N ASN A 169 -8.29 13.29 2.08
CA ASN A 169 -9.07 12.29 2.82
C ASN A 169 -10.56 12.34 2.47
N ILE A 170 -11.33 11.35 2.92
CA ILE A 170 -12.79 11.38 2.79
C ILE A 170 -13.34 12.02 4.07
N ALA A 171 -13.82 13.26 3.99
CA ALA A 171 -14.21 14.02 5.19
C ALA A 171 -15.44 14.89 4.91
N GLY A 172 -16.45 14.82 5.79
CA GLY A 172 -17.68 15.61 5.67
C GLY A 172 -18.92 14.90 6.21
N THR A 173 -20.07 15.36 5.75
CA THR A 173 -21.37 14.72 5.92
C THR A 173 -21.49 13.44 5.07
N PRO A 174 -22.51 12.58 5.27
CA PRO A 174 -22.65 11.37 4.47
C PRO A 174 -22.72 11.64 2.96
N ASP A 175 -23.41 12.72 2.55
CA ASP A 175 -23.57 13.05 1.13
C ASP A 175 -22.23 13.48 0.50
N GLU A 176 -21.43 14.27 1.23
CA GLU A 176 -20.09 14.69 0.79
C GLU A 176 -19.12 13.50 0.72
N CYS A 177 -19.12 12.64 1.74
CA CYS A 177 -18.29 11.44 1.74
C CYS A 177 -18.66 10.48 0.59
N ILE A 178 -19.96 10.25 0.36
CA ILE A 178 -20.45 9.42 -0.76
C ILE A 178 -20.04 10.04 -2.10
N SER A 179 -20.19 11.35 -2.26
CA SER A 179 -19.78 12.04 -3.50
C SER A 179 -18.30 11.78 -3.80
N LYS A 180 -17.44 11.92 -2.79
CA LYS A 180 -16.01 11.70 -2.95
C LYS A 180 -15.64 10.23 -3.18
N ILE A 181 -16.30 9.29 -2.50
CA ILE A 181 -16.10 7.85 -2.74
C ILE A 181 -16.45 7.50 -4.20
N LYS A 182 -17.51 8.08 -4.75
CA LYS A 182 -17.91 7.86 -6.14
C LYS A 182 -16.85 8.31 -7.15
N GLU A 183 -15.98 9.25 -6.81
CA GLU A 183 -14.86 9.64 -7.67
C GLU A 183 -13.84 8.50 -7.80
N TYR A 184 -13.54 7.79 -6.71
CA TYR A 184 -12.65 6.63 -6.74
C TYR A 184 -13.28 5.41 -7.40
N VAL A 185 -14.59 5.17 -7.20
CA VAL A 185 -15.30 4.01 -7.76
C VAL A 185 -15.40 4.07 -9.30
N LYS A 186 -15.29 5.26 -9.89
CA LYS A 186 -15.31 5.47 -11.35
C LYS A 186 -13.96 5.19 -12.02
N LEU A 187 -12.88 5.01 -11.26
CA LEU A 187 -11.53 4.73 -11.76
C LEU A 187 -11.32 3.24 -12.02
#